data_AF-A0ABD0XEA0-F1
#
_entry.id   AF-A0ABD0XEA0-F1
#
_cell.length_a   1.000
_cell.length_b   1.000
_cell.length_c   1.000
_cell.angle_alpha   90.00
_cell.angle_beta   90.00
_cell.angle_gamma   90.00
#
_symmetry.space_group_name_H-M   'P 1'
#
loop_
_entity.id
_entity.type
_entity.pdbx_description
1 polymer ?
#
loop_
_entity_poly.entity_id
_entity_poly.type
_entity_poly.pdbx_seq_one_letter_code
_entity_poly.pdbx_strand_id
1 'polypeptide(L)'
;MPKATMKRTQKRVLPESCVGNKSENTKSLSNKNSDSSDEDSELEQNFALLSKKSSIGVMDEEQEESGSEGEEDVLSSGEAPKEDSEEEDVGDEEDAGTDDGDEEQTGSEDSDNDAAQPVMDNGTELQTEDDIKKELSTMTFEEIMELQNKVGTKVYNEIAYGATKVKQGPAKKKRLNKNRPMEISAKRRVPFLRQVVNVKKTVSRDPRFDDLSGEYKPEIFEKTYKFINEIKEHEKEVIKKKLKKSRLSDQSKDDLKFLLKRMANQERVKRRWEQEREKELEFKRKRREMAGQGLKPFFLKKSDKKKLDLAEKYGKLKKSGKLEKFLSVKRKRNAEKDRRKLPFHKKKQ
;
A
#
# COMPACT_ATOMS: atom_id res chain seq x y z
N MET A 1 -43.10 -10.51 -5.26
CA MET A 1 -42.61 -11.89 -5.06
C MET A 1 -42.17 -12.07 -3.62
N PRO A 2 -42.87 -12.85 -2.78
CA PRO A 2 -42.49 -13.09 -1.39
C PRO A 2 -41.28 -14.05 -1.31
N LYS A 3 -40.29 -13.73 -0.46
CA LYS A 3 -39.15 -14.61 -0.17
C LYS A 3 -39.51 -15.58 0.96
N ALA A 4 -39.53 -16.88 0.68
CA ALA A 4 -39.92 -17.90 1.67
C ALA A 4 -38.73 -18.38 2.51
N THR A 5 -38.88 -18.37 3.84
CA THR A 5 -37.90 -18.90 4.80
C THR A 5 -38.34 -20.26 5.34
N MET A 6 -37.72 -21.36 4.90
CA MET A 6 -38.03 -22.71 5.41
C MET A 6 -37.23 -23.05 6.68
N LYS A 7 -37.87 -23.81 7.58
CA LYS A 7 -37.35 -24.09 8.93
C LYS A 7 -36.56 -25.40 9.01
N ARG A 8 -35.53 -25.39 9.87
CA ARG A 8 -34.63 -26.50 10.21
C ARG A 8 -35.37 -27.61 10.98
N THR A 9 -35.23 -28.87 10.57
CA THR A 9 -35.80 -30.06 11.27
C THR A 9 -34.72 -31.09 11.60
N GLN A 10 -34.75 -31.64 12.82
CA GLN A 10 -33.82 -32.68 13.30
C GLN A 10 -34.57 -33.98 13.67
N LYS A 11 -33.97 -35.14 13.36
CA LYS A 11 -34.26 -36.53 13.82
C LYS A 11 -33.28 -37.47 13.08
N ARG A 12 -32.83 -38.64 13.55
CA ARG A 12 -32.73 -39.27 14.90
C ARG A 12 -31.72 -40.45 14.78
N VAL A 13 -31.47 -41.22 15.85
CA VAL A 13 -30.47 -42.33 15.95
C VAL A 13 -31.10 -43.60 16.59
N LEU A 14 -30.53 -44.82 16.63
CA LEU A 14 -29.10 -45.23 16.75
C LEU A 14 -28.52 -46.20 15.67
N PRO A 15 -28.56 -47.56 15.75
CA PRO A 15 -27.31 -48.33 15.53
C PRO A 15 -27.37 -49.60 14.62
N GLU A 16 -26.24 -50.35 14.65
CA GLU A 16 -25.99 -51.73 14.16
C GLU A 16 -25.75 -51.90 12.63
N SER A 17 -24.85 -52.78 12.15
CA SER A 17 -23.79 -53.60 12.79
C SER A 17 -22.64 -53.94 11.79
N CYS A 18 -21.73 -54.87 12.14
CA CYS A 18 -20.74 -55.50 11.27
C CYS A 18 -21.38 -56.25 10.05
N VAL A 19 -20.67 -56.65 8.98
CA VAL A 19 -19.26 -57.07 8.82
C VAL A 19 -18.70 -56.65 7.44
N GLY A 20 -17.36 -56.65 7.26
CA GLY A 20 -16.71 -56.27 6.00
C GLY A 20 -16.46 -57.42 5.01
N ASN A 21 -16.22 -57.09 3.74
CA ASN A 21 -15.64 -57.98 2.73
C ASN A 21 -14.81 -57.17 1.71
N LYS A 22 -13.75 -57.79 1.16
CA LYS A 22 -12.94 -57.20 0.09
C LYS A 22 -13.54 -57.53 -1.28
N SER A 23 -13.53 -56.55 -2.18
CA SER A 23 -13.51 -56.79 -3.62
C SER A 23 -12.77 -55.65 -4.31
N GLU A 24 -11.81 -55.98 -5.16
CA GLU A 24 -11.13 -55.02 -6.02
C GLU A 24 -12.05 -54.63 -7.18
N ASN A 25 -12.05 -53.37 -7.60
CA ASN A 25 -12.73 -52.96 -8.82
C ASN A 25 -11.95 -51.83 -9.49
N THR A 26 -11.42 -52.09 -10.68
CA THR A 26 -10.66 -51.10 -11.46
C THR A 26 -11.61 -50.09 -12.08
N LYS A 27 -11.23 -48.80 -12.06
CA LYS A 27 -12.00 -47.77 -12.76
C LYS A 27 -11.07 -46.80 -13.47
N SER A 28 -11.30 -46.66 -14.77
CA SER A 28 -10.54 -45.77 -15.65
C SER A 28 -10.78 -44.31 -15.27
N LEU A 29 -9.69 -43.55 -15.15
CA LEU A 29 -9.73 -42.10 -15.17
C LEU A 29 -9.57 -41.64 -16.62
N SER A 30 -10.63 -41.05 -17.19
CA SER A 30 -10.58 -40.43 -18.50
C SER A 30 -9.87 -39.08 -18.43
N ASN A 31 -8.92 -38.84 -19.33
CA ASN A 31 -8.26 -37.54 -19.47
C ASN A 31 -9.29 -36.45 -19.81
N LYS A 32 -9.34 -35.40 -18.98
CA LYS A 32 -9.93 -34.10 -19.34
C LYS A 32 -8.82 -33.09 -19.69
N ASN A 33 -8.06 -33.39 -20.74
CA ASN A 33 -7.19 -32.41 -21.38
C ASN A 33 -7.96 -31.72 -22.51
N SER A 34 -8.77 -30.72 -22.18
CA SER A 34 -9.60 -30.00 -23.15
C SER A 34 -10.01 -28.60 -22.67
N ASP A 35 -9.12 -27.89 -21.96
CA ASP A 35 -9.35 -26.49 -21.51
C ASP A 35 -8.03 -25.78 -21.14
N SER A 36 -7.01 -25.87 -22.02
CA SER A 36 -5.68 -25.24 -21.82
C SER A 36 -5.12 -24.64 -23.10
N SER A 37 -5.46 -25.22 -24.26
CA SER A 37 -4.93 -24.83 -25.56
C SER A 37 -5.30 -23.41 -25.97
N ASP A 38 -6.51 -22.96 -25.63
CA ASP A 38 -7.01 -21.64 -26.02
C ASP A 38 -6.44 -20.51 -25.15
N GLU A 39 -6.32 -20.71 -23.84
CA GLU A 39 -5.64 -19.76 -22.93
C GLU A 39 -4.15 -19.61 -23.28
N ASP A 40 -3.44 -20.71 -23.61
CA ASP A 40 -2.05 -20.65 -24.09
C ASP A 40 -1.95 -19.96 -25.47
N SER A 41 -2.94 -20.14 -26.35
CA SER A 41 -3.01 -19.47 -27.66
C SER A 41 -3.31 -17.97 -27.54
N GLU A 42 -4.19 -17.55 -26.63
CA GLU A 42 -4.36 -16.13 -26.27
C GLU A 42 -3.06 -15.56 -25.71
N LEU A 43 -2.33 -16.32 -24.88
CA LEU A 43 -1.04 -15.91 -24.30
C LEU A 43 0.02 -15.66 -25.38
N GLU A 44 0.14 -16.57 -26.35
CA GLU A 44 1.10 -16.43 -27.46
C GLU A 44 0.69 -15.33 -28.45
N GLN A 45 -0.60 -15.18 -28.78
CA GLN A 45 -1.07 -14.05 -29.58
C GLN A 45 -0.80 -12.69 -28.91
N ASN A 46 -1.11 -12.55 -27.61
CA ASN A 46 -0.84 -11.33 -26.86
C ASN A 46 0.68 -11.05 -26.76
N PHE A 47 1.51 -12.08 -26.57
CA PHE A 47 2.96 -11.93 -26.58
C PHE A 47 3.50 -11.52 -27.97
N ALA A 48 2.93 -12.07 -29.05
CA ALA A 48 3.26 -11.70 -30.43
C ALA A 48 2.82 -10.26 -30.78
N LEU A 49 1.72 -9.75 -30.20
CA LEU A 49 1.34 -8.34 -30.34
C LEU A 49 2.33 -7.41 -29.61
N LEU A 50 2.80 -7.80 -28.42
CA LEU A 50 3.83 -7.06 -27.68
C LEU A 50 5.17 -7.02 -28.44
N SER A 51 5.57 -8.11 -29.10
CA SER A 51 6.83 -8.15 -29.86
C SER A 51 6.73 -7.42 -31.21
N LYS A 52 5.66 -7.64 -32.00
CA LYS A 52 5.46 -7.00 -33.31
C LYS A 52 5.41 -5.47 -33.23
N LYS A 53 4.83 -4.91 -32.15
CA LYS A 53 4.81 -3.46 -31.94
C LYS A 53 6.17 -2.89 -31.49
N SER A 54 7.10 -3.73 -31.04
CA SER A 54 8.48 -3.31 -30.72
C SER A 54 9.41 -3.29 -31.95
N SER A 55 9.18 -4.15 -32.95
CA SER A 55 9.91 -4.12 -34.22
C SER A 55 9.47 -2.97 -35.14
N ILE A 56 8.23 -2.50 -35.00
CA ILE A 56 7.65 -1.45 -35.85
C ILE A 56 8.21 -0.03 -35.59
N GLY A 57 9.02 0.14 -34.53
CA GLY A 57 9.67 1.40 -34.17
C GLY A 57 11.14 1.52 -34.61
N VAL A 58 11.63 0.64 -35.49
CA VAL A 58 13.02 0.61 -35.97
C VAL A 58 13.06 0.35 -37.48
N MET A 59 12.22 1.06 -38.24
CA MET A 59 12.16 1.00 -39.71
C MET A 59 11.93 2.39 -40.32
N ASP A 60 12.90 3.27 -40.11
CA ASP A 60 13.19 4.38 -41.02
C ASP A 60 14.70 4.70 -40.96
N GLU A 61 15.24 5.33 -42.01
CA GLU A 61 16.67 5.64 -42.22
C GLU A 61 17.65 4.44 -42.30
N GLU A 62 17.77 3.81 -43.48
CA GLU A 62 19.02 3.20 -43.98
C GLU A 62 19.44 3.92 -45.27
N GLN A 63 20.65 4.50 -45.33
CA GLN A 63 21.48 4.91 -46.50
C GLN A 63 22.58 5.89 -45.99
N GLU A 64 23.87 5.90 -46.39
CA GLU A 64 24.65 5.06 -47.33
C GLU A 64 26.09 4.76 -46.84
N GLU A 65 26.64 3.67 -47.39
CA GLU A 65 28.02 3.35 -47.83
C GLU A 65 29.35 3.82 -47.15
N SER A 66 30.40 3.11 -47.57
CA SER A 66 31.84 3.37 -47.47
C SER A 66 32.54 3.09 -46.14
N GLY A 67 33.84 2.78 -46.21
CA GLY A 67 34.64 2.33 -45.08
C GLY A 67 36.05 2.94 -45.07
N SER A 68 36.81 2.64 -44.02
CA SER A 68 38.22 3.03 -43.91
C SER A 68 39.02 2.04 -43.07
N GLU A 69 40.34 2.17 -43.14
CA GLU A 69 41.34 1.30 -42.53
C GLU A 69 41.80 1.84 -41.18
N GLY A 70 42.47 1.01 -40.37
CA GLY A 70 43.43 1.39 -39.32
C GLY A 70 42.99 2.34 -38.19
N GLU A 71 43.07 1.88 -36.94
CA GLU A 71 44.26 2.14 -36.10
C GLU A 71 44.15 1.42 -34.75
N GLU A 72 45.23 1.48 -33.96
CA GLU A 72 45.49 0.65 -32.78
C GLU A 72 45.70 1.51 -31.51
N ASP A 73 45.05 1.17 -30.38
CA ASP A 73 45.38 1.82 -29.09
C ASP A 73 45.29 0.89 -27.87
N VAL A 74 46.32 0.05 -27.77
CA VAL A 74 47.15 -0.26 -26.59
C VAL A 74 46.56 0.03 -25.17
N LEU A 75 46.17 -1.06 -24.49
CA LEU A 75 46.29 -1.30 -23.03
C LEU A 75 45.66 -0.32 -21.99
N SER A 76 44.80 -0.87 -21.13
CA SER A 76 45.05 -0.78 -19.68
C SER A 76 44.43 -1.93 -18.88
N SER A 77 45.25 -2.63 -18.09
CA SER A 77 44.85 -3.79 -17.26
C SER A 77 44.27 -3.36 -15.90
N GLY A 78 42.97 -3.06 -15.85
CA GLY A 78 42.25 -2.76 -14.60
C GLY A 78 41.71 -4.02 -13.89
N GLU A 79 42.24 -4.33 -12.71
CA GLU A 79 41.81 -5.49 -11.91
C GLU A 79 40.35 -5.35 -11.43
N ALA A 80 39.48 -6.27 -11.86
CA ALA A 80 38.06 -6.25 -11.52
C ALA A 80 37.82 -6.89 -10.13
N PRO A 81 37.30 -6.13 -9.14
CA PRO A 81 37.08 -6.66 -7.80
C PRO A 81 35.99 -7.74 -7.79
N LYS A 82 36.09 -8.67 -6.83
CA LYS A 82 35.06 -9.70 -6.61
C LYS A 82 33.73 -9.03 -6.28
N GLU A 83 32.75 -9.18 -7.17
CA GLU A 83 31.36 -8.91 -6.83
C GLU A 83 30.82 -10.07 -6.01
N ASP A 84 30.85 -9.94 -4.69
CA ASP A 84 30.01 -10.81 -3.87
C ASP A 84 28.54 -10.51 -4.19
N SER A 85 27.80 -11.58 -4.47
CA SER A 85 26.39 -11.56 -4.78
C SER A 85 25.72 -12.49 -3.79
N GLU A 86 25.59 -11.97 -2.57
CA GLU A 86 24.75 -12.53 -1.54
C GLU A 86 23.30 -12.44 -2.05
N GLU A 87 22.72 -13.61 -2.32
CA GLU A 87 21.28 -13.75 -2.59
C GLU A 87 20.62 -13.91 -1.21
N GLU A 88 20.07 -12.83 -0.65
CA GLU A 88 19.29 -12.93 0.58
C GLU A 88 18.00 -13.70 0.32
N ASP A 89 17.77 -14.69 1.18
CA ASP A 89 16.61 -15.59 1.13
C ASP A 89 15.45 -14.91 1.86
N VAL A 90 14.60 -14.21 1.10
CA VAL A 90 13.47 -13.46 1.67
C VAL A 90 12.37 -14.45 2.05
N GLY A 91 12.24 -14.68 3.37
CA GLY A 91 11.26 -15.60 3.93
C GLY A 91 9.80 -15.19 3.67
N ASP A 92 8.92 -16.16 3.89
CA ASP A 92 7.47 -15.98 3.84
C ASP A 92 7.03 -15.16 5.06
N GLU A 93 6.34 -14.04 4.86
CA GLU A 93 5.60 -13.34 5.92
C GLU A 93 4.11 -13.43 5.61
N GLU A 94 3.35 -13.91 6.59
CA GLU A 94 1.93 -14.24 6.43
C GLU A 94 1.06 -12.98 6.41
N ASP A 95 0.16 -12.89 5.43
CA ASP A 95 -0.71 -11.74 5.18
C ASP A 95 -1.79 -11.61 6.27
N ALA A 96 -1.48 -10.84 7.31
CA ALA A 96 -2.37 -10.59 8.44
C ALA A 96 -3.52 -9.67 8.01
N GLY A 97 -4.62 -10.29 7.58
CA GLY A 97 -5.82 -9.61 7.08
C GLY A 97 -6.29 -8.48 8.00
N THR A 98 -6.40 -7.28 7.44
CA THR A 98 -6.86 -6.08 8.13
C THR A 98 -8.38 -6.00 8.11
N ASP A 99 -8.96 -5.60 9.23
CA ASP A 99 -10.41 -5.49 9.43
C ASP A 99 -10.94 -4.19 8.78
N ASP A 100 -11.94 -4.30 7.90
CA ASP A 100 -12.44 -3.17 7.09
C ASP A 100 -13.46 -2.34 7.89
N GLY A 101 -12.93 -1.50 8.78
CA GLY A 101 -13.69 -0.70 9.74
C GLY A 101 -14.39 0.51 9.12
N ASP A 102 -15.67 0.35 8.82
CA ASP A 102 -16.58 1.40 8.33
C ASP A 102 -16.83 2.51 9.38
N GLU A 103 -16.28 3.71 9.16
CA GLU A 103 -16.58 4.93 9.93
C GLU A 103 -17.04 6.09 9.01
N GLU A 104 -18.33 6.10 8.69
CA GLU A 104 -19.08 7.23 8.09
C GLU A 104 -18.93 8.55 8.89
N GLN A 105 -17.93 9.37 8.54
CA GLN A 105 -17.67 10.66 9.20
C GLN A 105 -18.27 11.85 8.42
N THR A 106 -19.59 11.92 8.40
CA THR A 106 -20.36 12.99 7.74
C THR A 106 -20.34 14.31 8.53
N GLY A 107 -19.23 15.04 8.46
CA GLY A 107 -19.09 16.37 9.04
C GLY A 107 -19.82 17.45 8.23
N SER A 108 -21.06 17.80 8.63
CA SER A 108 -21.83 18.89 8.01
C SER A 108 -21.39 20.27 8.55
N GLU A 109 -20.74 21.06 7.70
CA GLU A 109 -20.47 22.49 7.96
C GLU A 109 -21.71 23.33 7.60
N ASP A 110 -22.62 23.52 8.55
CA ASP A 110 -23.80 24.37 8.35
C ASP A 110 -23.40 25.86 8.21
N SER A 111 -23.76 26.45 7.07
CA SER A 111 -23.49 27.83 6.71
C SER A 111 -24.67 28.72 7.08
N ASP A 112 -24.46 29.74 7.91
CA ASP A 112 -25.48 30.73 8.26
C ASP A 112 -26.06 31.40 6.99
N ASN A 113 -27.35 31.20 6.71
CA ASN A 113 -28.06 31.88 5.63
C ASN A 113 -29.44 32.36 6.11
N ASP A 114 -29.52 33.63 6.46
CA ASP A 114 -30.72 34.30 6.99
C ASP A 114 -31.64 34.73 5.83
N ALA A 115 -32.68 33.94 5.57
CA ALA A 115 -33.63 34.15 4.46
C ALA A 115 -35.08 34.03 4.96
N ALA A 116 -35.80 35.15 4.95
CA ALA A 116 -37.13 35.25 5.55
C ALA A 116 -38.27 34.98 4.55
N GLN A 117 -39.25 34.16 4.98
CA GLN A 117 -40.64 34.13 4.49
C GLN A 117 -40.84 33.58 3.04
N PRO A 118 -41.98 32.95 2.70
CA PRO A 118 -43.34 33.30 3.15
C PRO A 118 -44.13 32.22 3.90
N VAL A 119 -44.99 32.70 4.81
CA VAL A 119 -46.21 32.03 5.25
C VAL A 119 -47.06 31.54 4.08
N MET A 120 -47.54 30.30 4.18
CA MET A 120 -48.63 29.75 3.38
C MET A 120 -49.66 29.14 4.33
N ASP A 121 -50.90 29.59 4.20
CA ASP A 121 -52.04 29.14 5.00
C ASP A 121 -52.52 27.76 4.52
N ASN A 122 -52.69 26.84 5.47
CA ASN A 122 -53.43 25.58 5.33
C ASN A 122 -53.70 25.02 6.75
N GLY A 123 -54.92 25.23 7.25
CA GLY A 123 -55.26 24.88 8.63
C GLY A 123 -55.59 23.40 8.85
N THR A 124 -54.87 22.76 9.78
CA THR A 124 -55.37 21.65 10.60
C THR A 124 -55.12 21.96 12.08
N GLU A 125 -56.08 21.61 12.94
CA GLU A 125 -56.16 22.14 14.31
C GLU A 125 -55.46 21.22 15.33
N LEU A 126 -54.16 21.45 15.55
CA LEU A 126 -53.35 20.78 16.58
C LEU A 126 -52.49 21.82 17.33
N GLN A 127 -52.84 22.12 18.59
CA GLN A 127 -52.21 23.21 19.36
C GLN A 127 -51.73 22.82 20.78
N THR A 128 -51.77 21.54 21.16
CA THR A 128 -51.22 21.10 22.46
C THR A 128 -49.95 20.27 22.28
N GLU A 129 -48.97 20.45 23.18
CA GLU A 129 -47.76 19.62 23.19
C GLU A 129 -48.08 18.12 23.28
N ASP A 130 -49.19 17.78 23.94
CA ASP A 130 -49.57 16.40 24.23
C ASP A 130 -50.22 15.71 23.02
N ASP A 131 -50.71 16.47 22.04
CA ASP A 131 -51.11 15.93 20.73
C ASP A 131 -49.89 15.64 19.86
N ILE A 132 -48.91 16.56 19.82
CA ILE A 132 -47.63 16.34 19.13
C ILE A 132 -46.90 15.11 19.71
N LYS A 133 -46.92 14.92 21.03
CA LYS A 133 -46.36 13.71 21.68
C LYS A 133 -47.11 12.42 21.32
N LYS A 134 -48.42 12.46 21.02
CA LYS A 134 -49.16 11.30 20.49
C LYS A 134 -48.74 11.00 19.07
N GLU A 135 -48.65 12.02 18.20
CA GLU A 135 -48.21 11.84 16.81
C GLU A 135 -46.79 11.26 16.73
N LEU A 136 -45.85 11.82 17.50
CA LEU A 136 -44.49 11.29 17.65
C LEU A 136 -44.46 9.85 18.21
N SER A 137 -45.48 9.42 18.95
CA SER A 137 -45.63 8.04 19.43
C SER A 137 -46.32 7.11 18.42
N THR A 138 -46.83 7.63 17.30
CA THR A 138 -47.45 6.85 16.20
C THR A 138 -46.60 6.76 14.94
N MET A 139 -45.66 7.69 14.75
CA MET A 139 -44.66 7.62 13.68
C MET A 139 -43.69 6.44 13.87
N THR A 140 -43.09 5.96 12.79
CA THR A 140 -42.04 4.94 12.87
C THR A 140 -40.72 5.53 13.37
N PHE A 141 -39.83 4.68 13.89
CA PHE A 141 -38.52 5.10 14.38
C PHE A 141 -37.65 5.78 13.31
N GLU A 142 -37.80 5.38 12.04
CA GLU A 142 -37.09 5.97 10.90
C GLU A 142 -37.59 7.39 10.61
N GLU A 143 -38.92 7.60 10.58
CA GLU A 143 -39.53 8.93 10.45
C GLU A 143 -39.19 9.85 11.63
N ILE A 144 -39.13 9.32 12.86
CA ILE A 144 -38.71 10.06 14.05
C ILE A 144 -37.22 10.46 13.96
N MET A 145 -36.36 9.57 13.46
CA MET A 145 -34.93 9.86 13.25
C MET A 145 -34.73 10.91 12.17
N GLU A 146 -35.43 10.79 11.03
CA GLU A 146 -35.44 11.81 9.99
C GLU A 146 -35.93 13.16 10.52
N LEU A 147 -37.01 13.18 11.31
CA LEU A 147 -37.54 14.40 11.91
C LEU A 147 -36.53 15.03 12.88
N GLN A 148 -35.92 14.22 13.76
CA GLN A 148 -34.88 14.66 14.70
C GLN A 148 -33.66 15.26 13.97
N ASN A 149 -33.30 14.73 12.81
CA ASN A 149 -32.23 15.26 11.97
C ASN A 149 -32.66 16.56 11.26
N LYS A 150 -33.90 16.65 10.76
CA LYS A 150 -34.45 17.83 10.06
C LYS A 150 -34.70 19.03 10.99
N VAL A 151 -35.20 18.83 12.21
CA VAL A 151 -35.47 19.93 13.18
C VAL A 151 -34.31 20.16 14.15
N GLY A 152 -33.32 19.27 14.17
CA GLY A 152 -32.20 19.29 15.09
C GLY A 152 -32.54 18.75 16.49
N THR A 153 -31.61 17.97 17.05
CA THR A 153 -31.77 17.25 18.32
C THR A 153 -32.20 18.12 19.50
N LYS A 154 -31.82 19.40 19.54
CA LYS A 154 -32.19 20.33 20.63
C LYS A 154 -33.68 20.67 20.60
N VAL A 155 -34.20 21.07 19.44
CA VAL A 155 -35.61 21.46 19.25
C VAL A 155 -36.51 20.23 19.41
N TYR A 156 -36.11 19.09 18.82
CA TYR A 156 -36.80 17.82 19.01
C TYR A 156 -36.93 17.45 20.50
N ASN A 157 -35.84 17.51 21.27
CA ASN A 157 -35.87 17.20 22.69
C ASN A 157 -36.72 18.20 23.52
N GLU A 158 -36.75 19.48 23.14
CA GLU A 158 -37.57 20.50 23.80
C GLU A 158 -39.07 20.30 23.55
N ILE A 159 -39.47 19.81 22.37
CA ILE A 159 -40.86 19.48 22.03
C ILE A 159 -41.28 18.14 22.65
N ALA A 160 -40.46 17.08 22.47
CA ALA A 160 -40.81 15.73 22.89
C ALA A 160 -40.81 15.55 24.42
N TYR A 161 -39.83 16.12 25.12
CA TYR A 161 -39.67 15.99 26.58
C TYR A 161 -40.06 17.26 27.35
N GLY A 162 -40.52 18.30 26.64
CA GLY A 162 -40.80 19.62 27.19
C GLY A 162 -39.52 20.42 27.48
N ALA A 163 -39.65 21.75 27.51
CA ALA A 163 -38.56 22.65 27.90
C ALA A 163 -38.06 22.34 29.32
N THR A 164 -36.96 21.59 29.42
CA THR A 164 -36.38 21.19 30.72
C THR A 164 -35.89 22.43 31.45
N LYS A 165 -36.73 22.95 32.36
CA LYS A 165 -36.46 24.16 33.15
C LYS A 165 -35.23 23.95 34.03
N VAL A 166 -34.05 24.27 33.48
CA VAL A 166 -32.75 24.25 34.15
C VAL A 166 -32.90 25.11 35.40
N LYS A 167 -33.03 24.45 36.55
CA LYS A 167 -33.33 25.13 37.81
C LYS A 167 -32.19 26.08 38.12
N GLN A 168 -32.41 27.38 37.85
CA GLN A 168 -31.48 28.48 38.09
C GLN A 168 -31.02 28.41 39.54
N GLY A 169 -29.83 27.81 39.76
CA GLY A 169 -29.29 27.63 41.10
C GLY A 169 -29.10 28.99 41.77
N PRO A 170 -29.36 29.11 43.08
CA PRO A 170 -29.39 30.41 43.76
C PRO A 170 -28.13 31.20 43.46
N ALA A 171 -28.33 32.44 42.99
CA ALA A 171 -27.29 33.23 42.33
C ALA A 171 -25.98 33.26 43.14
N LYS A 172 -24.88 32.85 42.49
CA LYS A 172 -23.56 32.74 43.12
C LYS A 172 -23.11 34.12 43.61
N LYS A 173 -23.20 34.37 44.92
CA LYS A 173 -22.76 35.63 45.56
C LYS A 173 -21.33 35.94 45.15
N LYS A 174 -21.12 37.06 44.45
CA LYS A 174 -19.80 37.49 44.00
C LYS A 174 -18.94 37.92 45.20
N ARG A 175 -17.62 37.69 45.12
CA ARG A 175 -16.65 38.14 46.14
C ARG A 175 -16.48 39.66 46.03
N LEU A 176 -16.52 40.38 47.16
CA LEU A 176 -16.32 41.83 47.18
C LEU A 176 -14.91 42.28 46.76
N ASN A 177 -13.89 41.42 46.95
CA ASN A 177 -12.54 41.65 46.46
C ASN A 177 -11.87 40.30 46.10
N LYS A 178 -10.94 40.33 45.13
CA LYS A 178 -10.16 39.20 44.60
C LYS A 178 -9.37 38.44 45.68
N ASN A 179 -9.07 39.10 46.81
CA ASN A 179 -8.32 38.55 47.94
C ASN A 179 -9.20 38.18 49.16
N ARG A 180 -10.49 38.58 49.22
CA ARG A 180 -11.39 38.25 50.35
C ARG A 180 -11.96 36.83 50.19
N PRO A 181 -11.95 35.95 51.19
CA PRO A 181 -12.60 34.63 51.08
C PRO A 181 -14.11 34.76 50.79
N MET A 182 -14.69 33.71 50.20
CA MET A 182 -16.12 33.68 49.87
C MET A 182 -16.89 32.91 50.94
N GLU A 183 -17.84 33.58 51.60
CA GLU A 183 -18.73 32.95 52.57
C GLU A 183 -19.64 31.94 51.86
N ILE A 184 -19.68 30.71 52.38
CA ILE A 184 -20.57 29.63 51.92
C ILE A 184 -21.37 29.09 53.10
N SER A 185 -22.62 28.69 52.85
CA SER A 185 -23.45 28.10 53.90
C SER A 185 -22.92 26.73 54.32
N ALA A 186 -22.72 26.52 55.62
CA ALA A 186 -22.32 25.24 56.20
C ALA A 186 -23.31 24.10 55.92
N LYS A 187 -24.57 24.42 55.55
CA LYS A 187 -25.57 23.44 55.08
C LYS A 187 -25.24 22.84 53.70
N ARG A 188 -24.32 23.45 52.93
CA ARG A 188 -23.94 22.99 51.59
C ARG A 188 -22.87 21.88 51.70
N ARG A 189 -23.32 20.62 51.66
CA ARG A 189 -22.45 19.44 51.61
C ARG A 189 -21.38 19.58 50.52
N VAL A 190 -20.16 19.12 50.82
CA VAL A 190 -19.06 19.04 49.84
C VAL A 190 -19.41 17.95 48.82
N PRO A 191 -19.29 18.19 47.50
CA PRO A 191 -19.50 17.14 46.50
C PRO A 191 -18.37 16.11 46.62
N PHE A 192 -18.73 14.82 46.66
CA PHE A 192 -17.77 13.72 46.77
C PHE A 192 -16.84 13.63 45.55
N LEU A 193 -17.39 13.82 44.35
CA LEU A 193 -16.63 13.85 43.10
C LEU A 193 -16.27 15.28 42.71
N ARG A 194 -14.99 15.52 42.39
CA ARG A 194 -14.50 16.80 41.87
C ARG A 194 -14.87 16.92 40.39
N GLN A 195 -15.55 17.99 40.00
CA GLN A 195 -15.80 18.29 38.59
C GLN A 195 -14.47 18.56 37.88
N VAL A 196 -14.01 17.60 37.08
CA VAL A 196 -12.89 17.77 36.15
C VAL A 196 -13.43 18.52 34.93
N VAL A 197 -12.93 19.73 34.69
CA VAL A 197 -13.20 20.47 33.46
C VAL A 197 -12.12 20.09 32.46
N ASN A 198 -12.51 19.48 31.34
CA ASN A 198 -11.58 19.10 30.27
C ASN A 198 -11.06 20.36 29.56
N VAL A 199 -9.92 20.88 30.03
CA VAL A 199 -9.21 21.98 29.38
C VAL A 199 -8.62 21.46 28.06
N LYS A 200 -9.00 22.07 26.92
CA LYS A 200 -8.36 21.82 25.63
C LYS A 200 -6.87 22.16 25.73
N LYS A 201 -6.00 21.15 25.76
CA LYS A 201 -4.54 21.34 25.74
C LYS A 201 -4.09 21.59 24.31
N THR A 202 -3.38 22.68 24.08
CA THR A 202 -2.70 22.95 22.81
C THR A 202 -1.47 22.06 22.69
N VAL A 203 -1.57 20.99 21.91
CA VAL A 203 -0.41 20.14 21.58
C VAL A 203 0.33 20.78 20.41
N SER A 204 1.64 21.04 20.56
CA SER A 204 2.48 21.44 19.45
C SER A 204 2.72 20.24 18.55
N ARG A 205 2.33 20.33 17.28
CA ARG A 205 2.50 19.27 16.29
C ARG A 205 3.73 19.57 15.43
N ASP A 206 4.56 18.55 15.23
CA ASP A 206 5.71 18.60 14.32
C ASP A 206 5.31 17.83 13.05
N PRO A 207 5.26 18.45 11.86
CA PRO A 207 4.77 17.79 10.64
C PRO A 207 5.66 16.64 10.14
N ARG A 208 6.77 16.33 10.83
CA ARG A 208 7.60 15.14 10.61
C ARG A 208 7.17 13.93 11.46
N PHE A 209 6.36 14.18 12.49
CA PHE A 209 5.99 13.23 13.55
C PHE A 209 4.51 13.35 13.96
N ASP A 210 3.68 14.04 13.17
CA ASP A 210 2.25 14.18 13.39
C ASP A 210 1.50 13.32 12.36
N ASP A 211 0.70 12.37 12.85
CA ASP A 211 0.07 11.30 12.06
C ASP A 211 -0.79 11.85 10.90
N LEU A 212 -1.34 13.06 11.08
CA LEU A 212 -2.12 13.80 10.08
C LEU A 212 -1.30 14.25 8.86
N SER A 213 0.02 14.18 8.90
CA SER A 213 0.92 14.61 7.81
C SER A 213 1.05 13.58 6.68
N GLY A 214 0.55 12.36 6.89
CA GLY A 214 0.44 11.31 5.88
C GLY A 214 1.75 10.56 5.57
N GLU A 215 1.63 9.58 4.67
CA GLU A 215 2.67 8.57 4.43
C GLU A 215 3.78 9.00 3.45
N TYR A 216 4.95 8.40 3.62
CA TYR A 216 6.08 8.55 2.70
C TYR A 216 5.79 7.95 1.32
N LYS A 217 5.55 8.82 0.32
CA LYS A 217 5.35 8.45 -1.08
C LYS A 217 6.63 8.68 -1.88
N PRO A 218 7.42 7.64 -2.22
CA PRO A 218 8.73 7.80 -2.88
C PRO A 218 8.60 8.51 -4.24
N GLU A 219 7.48 8.28 -4.95
CA GLU A 219 7.19 8.92 -6.24
C GLU A 219 7.15 10.45 -6.19
N ILE A 220 6.75 11.01 -5.05
CA ILE A 220 6.67 12.45 -4.82
C ILE A 220 8.03 12.93 -4.32
N PHE A 221 8.60 12.25 -3.32
CA PHE A 221 9.89 12.57 -2.72
C PHE A 221 11.02 12.69 -3.77
N GLU A 222 11.11 11.76 -4.72
CA GLU A 222 12.15 11.79 -5.76
C GLU A 222 12.00 12.97 -6.74
N LYS A 223 10.78 13.49 -6.91
CA LYS A 223 10.50 14.66 -7.75
C LYS A 223 10.77 15.95 -6.99
N THR A 224 10.24 16.10 -5.77
CA THR A 224 10.38 17.31 -4.95
C THR A 224 11.81 17.52 -4.45
N TYR A 225 12.52 16.43 -4.14
CA TYR A 225 13.89 16.46 -3.63
C TYR A 225 14.93 15.99 -4.65
N LYS A 226 14.65 16.16 -5.97
CA LYS A 226 15.57 15.76 -7.06
C LYS A 226 16.99 16.30 -6.89
N PHE A 227 17.13 17.54 -6.40
CA PHE A 227 18.41 18.21 -6.13
C PHE A 227 19.31 17.46 -5.13
N ILE A 228 18.77 16.56 -4.29
CA ILE A 228 19.58 15.73 -3.38
C ILE A 228 20.50 14.78 -4.17
N ASN A 229 20.15 14.39 -5.40
CA ASN A 229 21.03 13.59 -6.26
C ASN A 229 22.27 14.43 -6.69
N GLU A 230 22.06 15.69 -7.07
CA GLU A 230 23.11 16.63 -7.48
C GLU A 230 24.08 16.95 -6.33
N ILE A 231 23.55 17.16 -5.11
CA ILE A 231 24.36 17.32 -3.89
C ILE A 231 25.22 16.07 -3.65
N LYS A 232 24.64 14.86 -3.73
CA LYS A 232 25.38 13.59 -3.56
C LYS A 232 26.44 13.36 -4.64
N GLU A 233 26.25 13.89 -5.85
CA GLU A 233 27.25 13.91 -6.91
C GLU A 233 28.41 14.85 -6.61
N HIS A 234 28.12 16.07 -6.17
CA HIS A 234 29.15 17.00 -5.71
C HIS A 234 29.92 16.45 -4.48
N GLU A 235 29.24 15.80 -3.53
CA GLU A 235 29.89 15.10 -2.40
C GLU A 235 30.82 13.98 -2.86
N LYS A 236 30.37 13.12 -3.79
CA LYS A 236 31.20 12.08 -4.42
C LYS A 236 32.44 12.70 -5.08
N GLU A 237 32.32 13.85 -5.74
CA GLU A 237 33.46 14.58 -6.28
C GLU A 237 34.39 15.14 -5.20
N VAL A 238 33.85 15.76 -4.15
CA VAL A 238 34.65 16.30 -3.03
C VAL A 238 35.45 15.18 -2.34
N ILE A 239 34.88 13.98 -2.21
CA ILE A 239 35.58 12.80 -1.69
C ILE A 239 36.70 12.35 -2.65
N LYS A 240 36.45 12.26 -3.96
CA LYS A 240 37.49 11.98 -4.98
C LYS A 240 38.61 13.04 -4.97
N LYS A 241 38.25 14.32 -4.88
CA LYS A 241 39.18 15.47 -4.82
C LYS A 241 39.99 15.47 -3.51
N LYS A 242 39.42 15.03 -2.38
CA LYS A 242 40.15 14.78 -1.12
C LYS A 242 41.12 13.61 -1.27
N LEU A 243 40.69 12.46 -1.78
CA LEU A 243 41.52 11.25 -1.91
C LEU A 243 42.76 11.45 -2.80
N LYS A 244 42.71 12.37 -3.77
CA LYS A 244 43.87 12.77 -4.60
C LYS A 244 44.91 13.65 -3.87
N LYS A 245 44.66 14.11 -2.63
CA LYS A 245 45.61 14.96 -1.89
C LYS A 245 46.71 14.11 -1.23
N SER A 246 47.96 14.45 -1.51
CA SER A 246 49.14 13.70 -1.02
C SER A 246 49.31 13.71 0.50
N ARG A 247 48.97 14.81 1.19
CA ARG A 247 49.13 14.98 2.65
C ARG A 247 47.97 14.37 3.46
N LEU A 248 47.56 13.14 3.15
CA LEU A 248 46.59 12.38 3.94
C LEU A 248 47.26 11.22 4.70
N SER A 249 46.86 11.02 5.96
CA SER A 249 47.14 9.79 6.70
C SER A 249 46.47 8.58 6.03
N ASP A 250 47.09 7.41 6.03
CA ASP A 250 46.59 6.23 5.32
C ASP A 250 45.25 5.74 5.86
N GLN A 251 45.03 5.78 7.18
CA GLN A 251 43.71 5.54 7.78
C GLN A 251 42.63 6.44 7.14
N SER A 252 42.91 7.74 7.05
CA SER A 252 41.98 8.71 6.45
C SER A 252 41.81 8.51 4.94
N LYS A 253 42.79 7.93 4.23
CA LYS A 253 42.62 7.51 2.82
C LYS A 253 41.65 6.32 2.74
N ASP A 254 41.77 5.35 3.63
CA ASP A 254 40.92 4.16 3.64
C ASP A 254 39.48 4.45 4.10
N ASP A 255 39.29 5.34 5.07
CA ASP A 255 37.98 5.87 5.47
C ASP A 255 37.29 6.55 4.27
N LEU A 256 38.03 7.35 3.48
CA LEU A 256 37.53 8.01 2.26
C LEU A 256 37.23 7.00 1.13
N LYS A 257 38.05 5.97 0.94
CA LYS A 257 37.79 4.87 -0.02
C LYS A 257 36.52 4.12 0.37
N PHE A 258 36.34 3.79 1.65
CA PHE A 258 35.17 3.11 2.17
C PHE A 258 33.90 3.94 1.99
N LEU A 259 33.94 5.24 2.33
CA LEU A 259 32.83 6.16 2.13
C LEU A 259 32.44 6.27 0.63
N LEU A 260 33.43 6.39 -0.26
CA LEU A 260 33.20 6.41 -1.72
C LEU A 260 32.56 5.10 -2.22
N LYS A 261 33.05 3.93 -1.75
CA LYS A 261 32.46 2.62 -2.06
C LYS A 261 31.01 2.53 -1.56
N ARG A 262 30.73 3.03 -0.36
CA ARG A 262 29.37 3.06 0.23
C ARG A 262 28.42 3.91 -0.62
N MET A 263 28.80 5.13 -0.97
CA MET A 263 27.98 6.01 -1.83
C MET A 263 27.74 5.41 -3.21
N ALA A 264 28.77 4.84 -3.85
CA ALA A 264 28.64 4.19 -5.15
C ALA A 264 27.72 2.96 -5.11
N ASN A 265 27.72 2.18 -4.02
CA ASN A 265 26.81 1.04 -3.89
C ASN A 265 25.36 1.49 -3.60
N GLN A 266 25.15 2.51 -2.76
CA GLN A 266 23.82 3.11 -2.54
C GLN A 266 23.21 3.65 -3.85
N GLU A 267 24.02 4.34 -4.65
CA GLU A 267 23.64 4.80 -5.99
C GLU A 267 23.31 3.64 -6.94
N ARG A 268 24.10 2.56 -6.94
CA ARG A 268 23.84 1.36 -7.73
C ARG A 268 22.54 0.64 -7.33
N VAL A 269 22.21 0.62 -6.03
CA VAL A 269 20.93 0.10 -5.54
C VAL A 269 19.76 1.00 -5.99
N LYS A 270 19.85 2.32 -5.82
CA LYS A 270 18.81 3.24 -6.30
C LYS A 270 18.55 3.06 -7.80
N ARG A 271 19.59 3.09 -8.64
CA ARG A 271 19.46 2.92 -10.10
C ARG A 271 18.80 1.59 -10.49
N ARG A 272 18.97 0.53 -9.68
CA ARG A 272 18.30 -0.77 -9.90
C ARG A 272 16.80 -0.65 -9.63
N TRP A 273 16.41 -0.12 -8.47
CA TRP A 273 15.00 0.10 -8.12
C TRP A 273 14.29 1.05 -9.10
N GLU A 274 14.99 2.08 -9.56
CA GLU A 274 14.49 3.03 -10.56
C GLU A 274 14.20 2.32 -11.90
N GLN A 275 15.11 1.47 -12.39
CA GLN A 275 14.89 0.63 -13.58
C GLN A 275 13.78 -0.43 -13.41
N GLU A 276 13.68 -1.05 -12.22
CA GLU A 276 12.64 -2.04 -11.92
C GLU A 276 11.24 -1.39 -11.85
N ARG A 277 11.15 -0.16 -11.31
CA ARG A 277 9.92 0.63 -11.28
C ARG A 277 9.57 1.24 -12.64
N GLU A 278 10.55 1.68 -13.43
CA GLU A 278 10.33 2.14 -14.81
C GLU A 278 9.71 1.03 -15.69
N LYS A 279 10.24 -0.20 -15.61
CA LYS A 279 9.64 -1.38 -16.24
C LYS A 279 8.19 -1.64 -15.80
N GLU A 280 7.89 -1.56 -14.50
CA GLU A 280 6.52 -1.76 -14.02
C GLU A 280 5.58 -0.66 -14.52
N LEU A 281 6.03 0.59 -14.56
CA LEU A 281 5.30 1.71 -15.15
C LEU A 281 5.09 1.52 -16.66
N GLU A 282 6.06 1.01 -17.41
CA GLU A 282 5.85 0.59 -18.80
C GLU A 282 4.80 -0.50 -18.95
N PHE A 283 4.86 -1.57 -18.16
CA PHE A 283 3.86 -2.64 -18.22
C PHE A 283 2.46 -2.12 -17.85
N LYS A 284 2.37 -1.20 -16.87
CA LYS A 284 1.11 -0.52 -16.50
C LYS A 284 0.60 0.39 -17.62
N ARG A 285 1.49 1.08 -18.35
CA ARG A 285 1.15 1.90 -19.53
C ARG A 285 0.66 1.02 -20.69
N LYS A 286 1.41 -0.01 -21.06
CA LYS A 286 1.07 -1.00 -22.10
C LYS A 286 -0.28 -1.68 -21.82
N ARG A 287 -0.58 -2.05 -20.57
CA ARG A 287 -1.92 -2.55 -20.17
C ARG A 287 -3.03 -1.52 -20.37
N ARG A 288 -2.80 -0.25 -20.02
CA ARG A 288 -3.78 0.84 -20.25
C ARG A 288 -4.00 1.09 -21.74
N GLU A 289 -2.94 1.06 -22.54
CA GLU A 289 -3.00 1.18 -24.01
C GLU A 289 -3.88 0.07 -24.60
N MET A 290 -3.70 -1.20 -24.17
CA MET A 290 -4.55 -2.33 -24.61
C MET A 290 -6.00 -2.18 -24.14
N ALA A 291 -6.23 -1.79 -22.88
CA ALA A 291 -7.57 -1.53 -22.35
C ALA A 291 -8.32 -0.44 -23.14
N GLY A 292 -7.61 0.64 -23.52
CA GLY A 292 -8.18 1.72 -24.36
C GLY A 292 -8.48 1.30 -25.81
N GLN A 293 -7.89 0.20 -26.28
CA GLN A 293 -8.25 -0.45 -27.56
C GLN A 293 -9.39 -1.48 -27.41
N GLY A 294 -9.97 -1.62 -26.21
CA GLY A 294 -11.01 -2.61 -25.91
C GLY A 294 -10.49 -4.04 -25.68
N LEU A 295 -9.16 -4.25 -25.64
CA LEU A 295 -8.55 -5.56 -25.49
C LEU A 295 -8.37 -5.94 -24.01
N LYS A 296 -8.67 -7.21 -23.68
CA LYS A 296 -8.52 -7.86 -22.35
C LYS A 296 -7.13 -7.57 -21.75
N PRO A 297 -6.99 -6.76 -20.67
CA PRO A 297 -5.67 -6.36 -20.19
C PRO A 297 -4.88 -7.53 -19.60
N PHE A 298 -3.72 -7.86 -20.17
CA PHE A 298 -2.95 -9.05 -19.78
C PHE A 298 -2.00 -8.83 -18.59
N PHE A 299 -2.02 -9.76 -17.63
CA PHE A 299 -1.21 -9.74 -16.41
C PHE A 299 -0.18 -10.88 -16.38
N LEU A 300 1.06 -10.58 -16.76
CA LEU A 300 2.19 -11.52 -16.67
C LEU A 300 2.35 -12.04 -15.23
N LYS A 301 2.37 -13.37 -15.09
CA LYS A 301 2.60 -14.09 -13.81
C LYS A 301 4.00 -13.77 -13.27
N LYS A 302 4.19 -13.89 -11.94
CA LYS A 302 5.48 -13.62 -11.25
C LYS A 302 6.64 -14.45 -11.84
N SER A 303 6.35 -15.67 -12.31
CA SER A 303 7.25 -16.55 -13.07
C SER A 303 7.80 -15.93 -14.35
N ASP A 304 6.93 -15.29 -15.13
CA ASP A 304 7.23 -14.89 -16.50
C ASP A 304 7.88 -13.51 -16.55
N LYS A 305 7.54 -12.62 -15.59
CA LYS A 305 8.39 -11.47 -15.23
C LYS A 305 9.84 -11.91 -15.00
N LYS A 306 10.06 -12.90 -14.11
CA LYS A 306 11.40 -13.44 -13.81
C LYS A 306 12.10 -14.04 -15.04
N LYS A 307 11.38 -14.70 -15.96
CA LYS A 307 11.94 -15.18 -17.25
C LYS A 307 12.43 -14.02 -18.13
N LEU A 308 11.64 -12.95 -18.27
CA LEU A 308 12.00 -11.77 -19.06
C LEU A 308 13.21 -11.03 -18.48
N ASP A 309 13.24 -10.78 -17.17
CA ASP A 309 14.39 -10.18 -16.49
C ASP A 309 15.65 -11.03 -16.63
N LEU A 310 15.51 -12.37 -16.64
CA LEU A 310 16.62 -13.28 -16.87
C LEU A 310 17.11 -13.20 -18.33
N ALA A 311 16.21 -13.21 -19.31
CA ALA A 311 16.55 -13.06 -20.73
C ALA A 311 17.28 -11.73 -21.00
N GLU A 312 16.82 -10.63 -20.41
CA GLU A 312 17.47 -9.32 -20.50
C GLU A 312 18.87 -9.33 -19.87
N LYS A 313 19.04 -9.92 -18.67
CA LYS A 313 20.34 -10.08 -18.00
C LYS A 313 21.32 -10.91 -18.85
N TYR A 314 20.85 -12.00 -19.46
CA TYR A 314 21.64 -12.81 -20.39
C TYR A 314 21.97 -12.04 -21.69
N GLY A 315 21.04 -11.24 -22.22
CA GLY A 315 21.27 -10.36 -23.37
C GLY A 315 22.34 -9.30 -23.09
N LYS A 316 22.29 -8.64 -21.93
CA LYS A 316 23.31 -7.70 -21.45
C LYS A 316 24.69 -8.39 -21.31
N LEU A 317 24.75 -9.59 -20.74
CA LEU A 317 25.99 -10.37 -20.63
C LEU A 317 26.54 -10.86 -21.98
N LYS A 318 25.67 -11.16 -22.95
CA LYS A 318 26.07 -11.51 -24.33
C LYS A 318 26.66 -10.29 -25.03
N LYS A 319 25.96 -9.14 -24.99
CA LYS A 319 26.44 -7.86 -25.54
C LYS A 319 27.77 -7.42 -24.93
N SER A 320 28.00 -7.69 -23.64
CA SER A 320 29.26 -7.33 -22.96
C SER A 320 30.36 -8.41 -23.03
N GLY A 321 30.20 -9.47 -23.83
CA GLY A 321 31.19 -10.57 -23.95
C GLY A 321 31.43 -11.41 -22.68
N LYS A 322 30.68 -11.20 -21.59
CA LYS A 322 30.94 -11.81 -20.26
C LYS A 322 30.14 -13.10 -20.02
N LEU A 323 29.30 -13.51 -20.98
CA LEU A 323 28.37 -14.62 -20.86
C LEU A 323 29.06 -15.97 -20.54
N GLU A 324 30.13 -16.37 -21.23
CA GLU A 324 30.79 -17.66 -20.94
C GLU A 324 31.50 -17.67 -19.58
N LYS A 325 32.01 -16.53 -19.10
CA LYS A 325 32.55 -16.41 -17.73
C LYS A 325 31.44 -16.57 -16.70
N PHE A 326 30.26 -15.99 -16.92
CA PHE A 326 29.10 -16.19 -16.07
C PHE A 326 28.61 -17.65 -16.10
N LEU A 327 28.52 -18.25 -17.28
CA LEU A 327 28.08 -19.64 -17.45
C LEU A 327 29.07 -20.64 -16.85
N SER A 328 30.38 -20.48 -17.02
CA SER A 328 31.39 -21.35 -16.38
C SER A 328 31.35 -21.27 -14.85
N VAL A 329 31.21 -20.07 -14.27
CA VAL A 329 31.00 -19.91 -12.82
C VAL A 329 29.70 -20.56 -12.36
N LYS A 330 28.60 -20.41 -13.11
CA LYS A 330 27.30 -21.02 -12.80
C LYS A 330 27.31 -22.55 -12.93
N ARG A 331 27.94 -23.09 -13.98
CA ARG A 331 28.23 -24.54 -14.16
C ARG A 331 29.00 -25.08 -12.95
N LYS A 332 30.08 -24.40 -12.52
CA LYS A 332 30.88 -24.78 -11.33
C LYS A 332 30.08 -24.74 -10.03
N ARG A 333 29.32 -23.66 -9.78
CA ARG A 333 28.50 -23.49 -8.56
C ARG A 333 27.39 -24.55 -8.48
N ASN A 334 26.76 -24.90 -9.61
CA ASN A 334 25.78 -25.97 -9.68
C ASN A 334 26.44 -27.34 -9.39
N ALA A 335 27.53 -27.67 -10.08
CA ALA A 335 28.26 -28.93 -9.85
C ALA A 335 28.72 -29.10 -8.38
N GLU A 336 29.05 -28.02 -7.67
CA GLU A 336 29.31 -28.09 -6.24
C GLU A 336 28.04 -28.34 -5.41
N LYS A 337 26.93 -27.65 -5.69
CA LYS A 337 25.63 -27.90 -5.03
C LYS A 337 25.16 -29.34 -5.24
N ASP A 338 25.33 -29.90 -6.43
CA ASP A 338 24.92 -31.26 -6.75
C ASP A 338 25.88 -32.30 -6.14
N ARG A 339 27.19 -32.01 -6.08
CA ARG A 339 28.16 -32.82 -5.31
C ARG A 339 27.82 -32.87 -3.81
N ARG A 340 27.22 -31.83 -3.23
CA ARG A 340 26.73 -31.85 -1.83
C ARG A 340 25.48 -32.71 -1.63
N LYS A 341 24.71 -33.00 -2.70
CA LYS A 341 23.52 -33.89 -2.66
C LYS A 341 23.88 -35.36 -2.91
N LEU A 342 25.01 -35.65 -3.55
CA LEU A 342 25.46 -37.01 -3.77
C LEU A 342 25.96 -37.65 -2.46
N PRO A 343 25.64 -38.92 -2.19
CA PRO A 343 26.13 -39.62 -1.00
C PRO A 343 27.66 -39.74 -1.03
N PHE A 344 28.29 -39.52 0.13
CA PHE A 344 29.74 -39.57 0.29
C PHE A 344 30.30 -40.91 -0.20
N HIS A 345 30.98 -40.89 -1.34
CA HIS A 345 31.73 -42.04 -1.83
C HIS A 345 32.89 -42.29 -0.87
N LYS A 346 32.72 -43.25 0.04
CA LYS A 346 33.82 -43.83 0.82
C LYS A 346 34.85 -44.35 -0.17
N LYS A 347 36.01 -43.69 -0.26
CA LYS A 347 37.17 -44.27 -0.94
C LYS A 347 37.45 -45.63 -0.27
N LYS A 348 37.43 -46.71 -1.04
CA LYS A 348 38.14 -47.92 -0.61
C LYS A 348 39.62 -47.55 -0.49
N GLN A 349 40.24 -48.01 0.59
CA GLN A 349 41.69 -48.08 0.71
C GLN A 349 42.20 -49.26 -0.13
#